data_AF-A0A8C1HUD5-F1
#
_entry.id   AF-A0A8C1HUD5-F1
#
_cell.length_a   1.000
_cell.length_b   1.000
_cell.length_c   1.000
_cell.angle_alpha   90.00
_cell.angle_beta   90.00
_cell.angle_gamma   90.00
#
_symmetry.space_group_name_H-M   'P 1'
#
loop_
_entity.id
_entity.type
_entity.pdbx_description
1 polymer ?
#
loop_
_entity_poly.entity_id
_entity_poly.type
_entity_poly.pdbx_seq_one_letter_code
_entity_poly.pdbx_strand_id
1 'polypeptide(L)'
;MMDPLPLDSGTVDEVVDFCIQSFDSEGTIKNPSFVKMFLMMHPWYISSTDLSKKLLLQSQEGSTEDIRAKICHLVKYWISEFPVEFDLNPALADQIKDLRENLNTGGNETQSQLIDVESVPSYKWKRQVTQRVPSLSKRRKMSLLFDHLDPCELAEHLTYLEYKSFCKIMFQDYHSFVMHGCTVDNPILERFITLFNSVSQWIQLMVLSKPTAPQRAAVIAHFLQVAQKKETHRFGMT
;
A
#
# COMPACT_ATOMS: atom_id res chain seq x y z
N MET A 1 21.82 -10.17 3.14
CA MET A 1 21.60 -11.60 2.80
C MET A 1 20.26 -11.94 3.45
N MET A 2 19.22 -12.29 2.68
CA MET A 2 17.96 -12.74 3.30
C MET A 2 18.25 -14.04 4.03
N ASP A 3 17.83 -14.15 5.28
CA ASP A 3 17.91 -15.41 6.01
C ASP A 3 17.12 -16.50 5.23
N PRO A 4 17.57 -17.76 5.28
CA PRO A 4 16.83 -18.86 4.65
C PRO A 4 15.39 -18.86 5.15
N LEU A 5 14.43 -19.06 4.25
CA LEU A 5 13.05 -19.22 4.66
C LEU A 5 12.96 -20.44 5.57
N PRO A 6 12.26 -20.34 6.71
CA PRO A 6 12.14 -21.45 7.65
C PRO A 6 11.27 -22.61 7.13
N LEU A 7 10.60 -22.43 5.99
CA LEU A 7 9.75 -23.43 5.34
C LEU A 7 9.89 -23.34 3.81
N ASP A 8 10.19 -24.47 3.16
CA ASP A 8 10.33 -24.55 1.69
C ASP A 8 8.97 -24.63 0.97
N SER A 9 7.96 -25.22 1.61
CA SER A 9 6.58 -25.32 1.12
C SER A 9 5.64 -25.69 2.26
N GLY A 10 4.38 -25.27 2.19
CA GLY A 10 3.35 -25.69 3.15
C GLY A 10 1.96 -25.24 2.74
N THR A 11 0.96 -25.84 3.37
CA THR A 11 -0.43 -25.38 3.33
C THR A 11 -0.58 -24.07 4.11
N VAL A 12 -1.68 -23.34 3.86
CA VAL A 12 -1.99 -22.13 4.62
C VAL A 12 -2.06 -22.42 6.13
N ASP A 13 -2.61 -23.57 6.52
CA ASP A 13 -2.74 -23.96 7.92
C ASP A 13 -1.38 -24.20 8.60
N GLU A 14 -0.45 -24.87 7.91
CA GLU A 14 0.91 -25.07 8.41
C GLU A 14 1.66 -23.75 8.56
N VAL A 15 1.49 -22.82 7.62
CA VAL A 15 2.13 -21.49 7.69
C VAL A 15 1.52 -20.63 8.80
N VAL A 16 0.21 -20.71 9.01
CA VAL A 16 -0.46 -20.01 10.12
C VAL A 16 0.03 -20.54 11.46
N ASP A 17 0.09 -21.86 11.65
CA ASP A 17 0.63 -22.45 12.88
C ASP A 17 2.08 -22.02 13.10
N PHE A 18 2.92 -22.06 12.06
CA PHE A 18 4.30 -21.58 12.15
C PHE A 18 4.38 -20.09 12.57
N CYS A 19 3.49 -19.24 12.05
CA CYS A 19 3.44 -17.84 12.44
C CYS A 19 3.05 -17.67 13.92
N ILE A 20 2.12 -18.48 14.43
CA ILE A 20 1.74 -18.48 15.84
C ILE A 20 2.92 -18.94 16.70
N GLN A 21 3.56 -20.06 16.35
CA GLN A 21 4.71 -20.62 17.09
C GLN A 21 5.98 -19.74 17.02
N SER A 22 6.01 -18.75 16.13
CA SER A 22 7.10 -17.78 16.04
C SER A 22 7.09 -16.77 17.19
N PHE A 23 5.99 -16.64 17.91
CA PHE A 23 5.89 -15.82 19.12
C PHE A 23 6.14 -16.68 20.36
N ASP A 24 6.72 -16.10 21.41
CA ASP A 24 6.65 -16.64 22.77
C ASP A 24 5.46 -16.05 23.54
N SER A 25 5.31 -16.45 24.81
CA SER A 25 4.23 -15.97 25.68
C SER A 25 4.37 -14.49 26.08
N GLU A 26 5.58 -13.92 25.97
CA GLU A 26 5.86 -12.51 26.29
C GLU A 26 5.73 -11.60 25.05
N GLY A 27 5.65 -12.18 23.85
CA GLY A 27 5.47 -11.48 22.58
C GLY A 27 6.76 -11.30 21.77
N THR A 28 7.86 -11.94 22.16
CA THR A 28 9.11 -11.92 21.38
C THR A 28 8.94 -12.76 20.13
N ILE A 29 9.39 -12.21 18.99
CA ILE A 29 9.27 -12.86 17.67
C ILE A 29 10.60 -13.47 17.28
N LYS A 30 10.63 -14.78 17.05
CA LYS A 30 11.83 -15.50 16.57
C LYS A 30 12.16 -15.18 15.11
N ASN A 31 11.13 -15.12 14.25
CA ASN A 31 11.27 -14.94 12.81
C ASN A 31 10.43 -13.76 12.28
N PRO A 32 10.75 -12.50 12.66
CA PRO A 32 9.92 -11.33 12.34
C PRO A 32 9.75 -11.10 10.84
N SER A 33 10.80 -11.34 10.05
CA SER A 33 10.77 -11.21 8.58
C SER A 33 9.76 -12.17 7.93
N PHE A 34 9.71 -13.42 8.40
CA PHE A 34 8.77 -14.41 7.87
C PHE A 34 7.33 -14.08 8.24
N VAL A 35 7.07 -13.76 9.51
CA VAL A 35 5.72 -13.37 9.97
C VAL A 35 5.24 -12.15 9.20
N LYS A 36 6.09 -11.12 9.03
CA LYS A 36 5.76 -9.93 8.24
C LYS A 36 5.49 -10.25 6.77
N MET A 37 6.30 -11.13 6.17
CA MET A 37 6.10 -11.58 4.79
C MET A 37 4.76 -12.29 4.64
N PHE A 38 4.44 -13.24 5.52
CA PHE A 38 3.16 -13.95 5.49
C PHE A 38 1.99 -12.98 5.67
N LEU A 39 2.02 -12.11 6.67
CA LEU A 39 0.94 -11.15 6.90
C LEU A 39 0.77 -10.17 5.73
N MET A 40 1.84 -9.77 5.05
CA MET A 40 1.72 -8.96 3.83
C MET A 40 1.15 -9.77 2.66
N MET A 41 1.56 -11.03 2.49
CA MET A 41 1.30 -11.82 1.28
C MET A 41 0.09 -12.75 1.40
N HIS A 42 -0.49 -12.95 2.59
CA HIS A 42 -1.65 -13.82 2.77
C HIS A 42 -2.82 -13.53 1.83
N PRO A 43 -3.13 -12.26 1.42
CA PRO A 43 -4.28 -11.98 0.57
C PRO A 43 -4.26 -12.70 -0.80
N TRP A 44 -3.08 -13.14 -1.26
CA TRP A 44 -2.92 -13.91 -2.49
C TRP A 44 -3.47 -15.34 -2.40
N TYR A 45 -3.58 -15.89 -1.19
CA TYR A 45 -3.91 -17.31 -0.97
C TYR A 45 -5.09 -17.50 0.00
N ILE A 46 -5.37 -16.53 0.87
CA ILE A 46 -6.46 -16.52 1.82
C ILE A 46 -6.93 -15.09 2.08
N SER A 47 -8.25 -14.85 2.17
CA SER A 47 -8.75 -13.52 2.51
C SER A 47 -8.38 -13.16 3.96
N SER A 48 -8.16 -11.89 4.26
CA SER A 48 -7.87 -11.44 5.63
C SER A 48 -8.98 -11.84 6.61
N THR A 49 -10.24 -11.83 6.15
CA THR A 49 -11.39 -12.29 6.93
C THR A 49 -11.38 -13.80 7.17
N ASP A 50 -10.90 -14.61 6.24
CA ASP A 50 -10.83 -16.06 6.48
C ASP A 50 -9.61 -16.42 7.33
N LEU A 51 -8.52 -15.64 7.24
CA LEU A 51 -7.40 -15.73 8.17
C LEU A 51 -7.84 -15.41 9.61
N SER A 52 -8.59 -14.33 9.83
CA SER A 52 -9.12 -14.01 11.18
C SER A 52 -10.04 -15.11 11.72
N LYS A 53 -10.90 -15.71 10.89
CA LYS A 53 -11.72 -16.86 11.30
C LYS A 53 -10.87 -18.08 11.69
N LYS A 54 -9.79 -18.37 10.96
CA LYS A 54 -8.88 -19.48 11.30
C LYS A 54 -8.21 -19.25 12.66
N LEU A 55 -7.72 -18.03 12.91
CA LEU A 55 -7.15 -17.65 14.21
C LEU A 55 -8.18 -17.77 15.33
N LEU A 56 -9.44 -17.39 15.07
CA LEU A 56 -10.53 -17.54 16.03
C LEU A 56 -10.76 -19.02 16.38
N LEU A 57 -10.90 -19.89 15.37
CA LEU A 57 -11.11 -21.32 15.59
C LEU A 57 -9.96 -21.95 16.39
N GLN A 58 -8.72 -21.61 16.05
CA GLN A 58 -7.53 -22.09 16.76
C GLN A 58 -7.44 -21.58 18.21
N SER A 59 -8.07 -20.45 18.53
CA SER A 59 -8.15 -19.96 19.92
C SER A 59 -9.17 -20.73 20.77
N GLN A 60 -10.17 -21.35 20.14
CA GLN A 60 -11.30 -22.03 20.80
C GLN A 60 -11.09 -23.53 20.98
N GLU A 61 -10.64 -24.25 19.93
CA GLU A 61 -10.61 -25.72 19.92
C GLU A 61 -9.47 -26.30 20.78
N GLY A 62 -9.75 -26.62 22.05
CA GLY A 62 -8.80 -27.33 22.93
C GLY A 62 -7.46 -26.61 23.16
N SER A 63 -7.41 -25.32 22.80
CA SER A 63 -6.19 -24.52 22.76
C SER A 63 -5.65 -24.24 24.15
N THR A 64 -4.33 -24.30 24.31
CA THR A 64 -3.66 -23.97 25.58
C THR A 64 -3.60 -22.45 25.77
N GLU A 65 -3.44 -22.00 27.03
CA GLU A 65 -3.25 -20.56 27.31
C GLU A 65 -2.03 -19.99 26.57
N ASP A 66 -0.98 -20.80 26.37
CA ASP A 66 0.21 -20.43 25.58
C ASP A 66 -0.14 -20.12 24.13
N ILE A 67 -0.95 -20.97 23.47
CA ILE A 67 -1.38 -20.75 22.09
C ILE A 67 -2.25 -19.51 21.98
N ARG A 68 -3.19 -19.30 22.91
CA ARG A 68 -4.05 -18.11 22.93
C ARG A 68 -3.24 -16.82 23.10
N ALA A 69 -2.23 -16.82 23.99
CA ALA A 69 -1.33 -15.69 24.16
C ALA A 69 -0.55 -15.38 22.87
N LYS A 70 0.01 -16.41 22.21
CA LYS A 70 0.70 -16.26 20.92
C LYS A 70 -0.21 -15.72 19.82
N ILE A 71 -1.46 -16.16 19.75
CA ILE A 71 -2.46 -15.62 18.82
C ILE A 71 -2.71 -14.13 19.11
N CYS A 72 -2.83 -13.73 20.38
CA CYS A 72 -2.99 -12.32 20.74
C CYS A 72 -1.80 -11.48 20.27
N HIS A 73 -0.57 -11.97 20.47
CA HIS A 73 0.64 -11.28 20.01
C HIS A 73 0.73 -11.20 18.49
N LEU A 74 0.35 -12.26 17.77
CA LEU A 74 0.29 -12.27 16.31
C LEU A 74 -0.73 -11.23 15.79
N VAL A 75 -1.94 -11.18 16.36
CA VAL A 75 -2.97 -10.21 15.97
C VAL A 75 -2.53 -8.79 16.30
N LYS A 76 -1.96 -8.56 17.49
CA LYS A 76 -1.37 -7.26 17.86
C LYS A 76 -0.29 -6.84 16.87
N TYR A 77 0.61 -7.76 16.50
CA TYR A 77 1.66 -7.49 15.52
C TYR A 77 1.07 -7.15 14.15
N TRP A 78 0.06 -7.90 13.69
CA TRP A 78 -0.64 -7.64 12.43
C TRP A 78 -1.27 -6.24 12.41
N ILE A 79 -1.98 -5.84 13.46
CA ILE A 79 -2.56 -4.49 13.57
C ILE A 79 -1.46 -3.42 13.54
N SER A 80 -0.35 -3.65 14.25
CA SER A 80 0.75 -2.67 14.33
C SER A 80 1.50 -2.48 13.02
N GLU A 81 1.74 -3.56 12.27
CA GLU A 81 2.50 -3.53 11.02
C GLU A 81 1.64 -3.15 9.81
N PHE A 82 0.36 -3.54 9.82
CA PHE A 82 -0.56 -3.34 8.70
C PHE A 82 -1.88 -2.64 9.12
N PRO A 83 -1.84 -1.50 9.83
CA PRO A 83 -3.02 -0.85 10.39
C PRO A 83 -4.04 -0.43 9.32
N VAL A 84 -3.58 -0.17 8.10
CA VAL A 84 -4.44 0.27 7.00
C VAL A 84 -5.42 -0.81 6.55
N GLU A 85 -5.06 -2.09 6.70
CA GLU A 85 -5.95 -3.20 6.35
C GLU A 85 -7.21 -3.18 7.22
N PHE A 86 -7.08 -2.82 8.49
CA PHE A 86 -8.18 -2.76 9.45
C PHE A 86 -9.04 -1.50 9.29
N ASP A 87 -8.46 -0.33 8.96
CA ASP A 87 -9.25 0.90 8.68
C ASP A 87 -10.09 0.78 7.40
N LEU A 88 -9.57 0.05 6.40
CA LEU A 88 -10.23 -0.06 5.09
C LEU A 88 -11.13 -1.28 4.94
N ASN A 89 -11.03 -2.27 5.84
CA ASN A 89 -11.88 -3.45 5.84
C ASN A 89 -12.67 -3.56 7.15
N PRO A 90 -13.88 -2.96 7.23
CA PRO A 90 -14.72 -3.02 8.42
C PRO A 90 -15.05 -4.45 8.85
N ALA A 91 -15.26 -5.36 7.89
CA ALA A 91 -15.57 -6.76 8.20
C ALA A 91 -14.40 -7.48 8.89
N LEU A 92 -13.16 -7.16 8.51
CA LEU A 92 -11.97 -7.65 9.22
C LEU A 92 -11.90 -7.05 10.63
N ALA A 93 -12.10 -5.74 10.75
CA ALA A 93 -12.06 -5.05 12.03
C ALA A 93 -13.09 -5.63 13.02
N ASP A 94 -14.31 -5.90 12.57
CA ASP A 94 -15.36 -6.49 13.39
C ASP A 94 -15.01 -7.94 13.80
N GLN A 95 -14.46 -8.76 12.91
CA GLN A 95 -14.05 -10.13 13.27
C GLN A 95 -12.90 -10.17 14.29
N ILE A 96 -11.99 -9.19 14.27
CA ILE A 96 -10.96 -9.10 15.30
C ILE A 96 -11.55 -8.64 16.64
N LYS A 97 -12.59 -7.80 16.63
CA LYS A 97 -13.34 -7.48 17.87
C LYS A 97 -14.03 -8.72 18.43
N ASP A 98 -14.68 -9.52 17.59
CA ASP A 98 -15.28 -10.78 18.02
C ASP A 98 -14.22 -11.72 18.62
N LEU A 99 -13.04 -11.81 18.01
CA LEU A 99 -11.93 -12.60 18.55
C LEU A 99 -11.48 -12.10 19.93
N ARG A 100 -11.37 -10.77 20.11
CA ARG A 100 -11.05 -10.16 21.40
C ARG A 100 -12.10 -10.47 22.47
N GLU A 101 -13.39 -10.37 22.14
CA GLU A 101 -14.50 -10.65 23.08
C GLU A 101 -14.56 -12.12 23.49
N ASN A 102 -14.27 -13.03 22.57
CA ASN A 102 -14.20 -14.46 22.87
C ASN A 102 -13.03 -14.78 23.82
N LEU A 103 -11.87 -14.15 23.62
CA LEU A 103 -10.72 -14.29 24.53
C LEU A 103 -11.00 -13.73 25.93
N ASN A 104 -11.75 -12.61 26.02
CA ASN A 104 -12.21 -12.06 27.31
C ASN A 104 -13.08 -13.07 28.08
N THR A 105 -14.07 -13.65 27.40
CA THR A 105 -15.03 -14.58 28.03
C THR A 105 -14.37 -15.89 28.46
N GLY A 106 -13.26 -16.27 27.81
CA GLY A 106 -12.46 -17.45 28.13
C GLY A 106 -11.44 -17.28 29.27
N GLY A 107 -11.43 -16.15 30.00
CA GLY A 107 -10.53 -15.91 31.14
C GLY A 107 -9.16 -15.30 30.79
N ASN A 108 -8.96 -14.84 29.54
CA ASN A 108 -7.72 -14.21 29.06
C ASN A 108 -7.80 -12.68 29.01
N GLU A 109 -8.38 -12.05 30.03
CA GLU A 109 -8.64 -10.60 30.05
C GLU A 109 -7.40 -9.72 29.87
N THR A 110 -6.24 -10.15 30.36
CA THR A 110 -4.98 -9.39 30.19
C THR A 110 -4.42 -9.50 28.78
N GLN A 111 -4.59 -10.64 28.11
CA GLN A 111 -4.05 -10.88 26.77
C GLN A 111 -4.95 -10.29 25.68
N SER A 112 -6.27 -10.32 25.87
CA SER A 112 -7.24 -9.70 24.96
C SER A 112 -7.10 -8.17 24.89
N GLN A 113 -6.62 -7.53 25.96
CA GLN A 113 -6.32 -6.08 25.97
C GLN A 113 -5.19 -5.69 25.02
N LEU A 114 -4.38 -6.65 24.57
CA LEU A 114 -3.35 -6.42 23.56
C LEU A 114 -3.93 -6.14 22.17
N ILE A 115 -5.17 -6.55 21.93
CA ILE A 115 -5.86 -6.40 20.64
C ILE A 115 -6.67 -5.09 20.70
N ASP A 116 -6.14 -4.04 20.07
CA ASP A 116 -6.79 -2.73 20.02
C ASP A 116 -6.91 -2.25 18.56
N VAL A 117 -8.01 -2.64 17.92
CA VAL A 117 -8.38 -2.18 16.58
C VAL A 117 -8.93 -0.74 16.60
N GLU A 118 -9.41 -0.26 17.76
CA GLU A 118 -10.02 1.07 17.87
C GLU A 118 -8.97 2.19 17.87
N SER A 119 -7.74 1.88 18.31
CA SER A 119 -6.59 2.78 18.22
C SER A 119 -6.08 3.03 16.79
N VAL A 120 -6.53 2.25 15.80
CA VAL A 120 -6.08 2.37 14.42
C VAL A 120 -6.51 3.74 13.87
N PRO A 121 -5.56 4.61 13.45
CA PRO A 121 -5.90 5.91 12.92
C PRO A 121 -6.58 5.76 11.55
N SER A 122 -7.46 6.69 11.18
CA SER A 122 -8.04 6.64 9.84
C SER A 122 -7.00 6.99 8.78
N TYR A 123 -6.88 6.14 7.76
CA TYR A 123 -6.01 6.31 6.59
C TYR A 123 -6.79 6.82 5.37
N LYS A 124 -8.12 6.90 5.46
CA LYS A 124 -9.00 7.42 4.40
C LYS A 124 -8.56 8.81 3.91
N TRP A 125 -8.10 9.69 4.80
CA TRP A 125 -7.62 11.02 4.41
C TRP A 125 -6.33 10.99 3.56
N LYS A 126 -5.40 10.07 3.83
CA LYS A 126 -4.17 9.90 3.02
C LYS A 126 -4.52 9.43 1.60
N ARG A 127 -5.58 8.63 1.50
CA ARG A 127 -6.11 8.10 0.24
C ARG A 127 -7.18 8.98 -0.39
N GLN A 128 -7.37 10.21 0.08
CA GLN A 128 -8.28 11.13 -0.59
C GLN A 128 -7.79 11.46 -2.01
N VAL A 129 -8.67 11.21 -2.96
CA VAL A 129 -8.55 11.53 -4.37
C VAL A 129 -8.92 13.01 -4.50
N THR A 130 -7.95 13.90 -4.72
CA THR A 130 -8.20 15.34 -4.89
C THR A 130 -9.13 15.60 -6.08
N GLN A 131 -10.39 16.00 -5.85
CA GLN A 131 -11.30 16.30 -6.95
C GLN A 131 -10.75 17.44 -7.83
N ARG A 132 -10.88 17.30 -9.15
CA ARG A 132 -10.61 18.42 -10.06
C ARG A 132 -11.69 19.46 -9.85
N VAL A 133 -11.33 20.63 -9.30
CA VAL A 133 -12.20 21.81 -9.39
C VAL A 133 -12.21 22.23 -10.88
N PRO A 134 -13.37 22.28 -11.56
CA PRO A 134 -13.43 22.75 -12.93
C PRO A 134 -13.15 24.26 -12.93
N SER A 135 -11.89 24.64 -13.14
CA SER A 135 -11.55 26.02 -13.43
C SER A 135 -11.99 26.33 -14.86
N LEU A 136 -13.04 27.15 -15.00
CA LEU A 136 -13.50 27.74 -16.26
C LEU A 136 -12.52 28.77 -16.86
N SER A 137 -11.36 28.98 -16.24
CA SER A 137 -10.36 29.90 -16.76
C SER A 137 -9.63 29.28 -17.96
N LYS A 138 -9.55 30.05 -19.06
CA LYS A 138 -8.90 29.67 -20.31
C LYS A 138 -7.46 29.16 -20.04
N ARG A 139 -7.23 27.85 -20.18
CA ARG A 139 -5.96 27.12 -19.96
C ARG A 139 -4.77 27.56 -20.85
N ARG A 140 -4.89 28.64 -21.63
CA ARG A 140 -3.81 29.18 -22.48
C ARG A 140 -2.60 29.71 -21.72
N LYS A 141 -2.74 30.05 -20.43
CA LYS A 141 -1.66 30.67 -19.64
C LYS A 141 -0.45 29.76 -19.37
N MET A 142 -0.62 28.42 -19.39
CA MET A 142 0.49 27.48 -19.14
C MET A 142 1.46 27.38 -20.34
N SER A 143 0.96 27.54 -21.56
CA SER A 143 1.77 27.41 -22.80
C SER A 143 2.87 28.48 -22.90
N LEU A 144 2.61 29.69 -22.39
CA LEU A 144 3.56 30.79 -22.41
C LEU A 144 4.63 30.69 -21.31
N LEU A 145 4.32 30.01 -20.19
CA LEU A 145 5.27 29.81 -19.08
C LEU A 145 6.25 28.68 -19.36
N PHE A 146 5.85 27.67 -20.15
CA PHE A 146 6.70 26.54 -20.50
C PHE A 146 7.97 26.95 -21.25
N ASP A 147 7.88 27.93 -22.17
CA ASP A 147 9.02 28.37 -22.98
C ASP A 147 10.15 29.02 -22.16
N HIS A 148 9.90 29.32 -20.88
CA HIS A 148 10.84 29.94 -19.95
C HIS A 148 11.13 29.10 -18.71
N LEU A 149 10.51 27.93 -18.59
CA LEU A 149 10.69 27.07 -17.42
C LEU A 149 12.02 26.32 -17.55
N ASP A 150 12.81 26.29 -16.49
CA ASP A 150 14.07 25.56 -16.49
C ASP A 150 13.82 24.03 -16.57
N PRO A 151 14.58 23.28 -17.40
CA PRO A 151 14.40 21.83 -17.51
C PRO A 151 14.54 21.07 -16.18
N CYS A 152 15.42 21.53 -15.28
CA CYS A 152 15.63 20.91 -13.97
C CYS A 152 14.43 21.16 -13.07
N GLU A 153 13.94 22.40 -13.01
CA GLU A 153 12.75 22.76 -12.24
C GLU A 153 11.52 21.96 -12.71
N LEU A 154 11.33 21.82 -14.02
CA LEU A 154 10.24 21.00 -14.56
C LEU A 154 10.40 19.51 -14.20
N ALA A 155 11.62 18.98 -14.24
CA ALA A 155 11.90 17.61 -13.85
C ALA A 155 11.58 17.37 -12.36
N GLU A 156 11.94 18.30 -11.48
CA GLU A 156 11.64 18.24 -10.04
C GLU A 156 10.13 18.26 -9.78
N HIS A 157 9.39 19.18 -10.40
CA HIS A 157 7.94 19.26 -10.24
C HIS A 157 7.22 18.00 -10.73
N LEU A 158 7.61 17.45 -11.89
CA LEU A 158 7.03 16.22 -12.40
C LEU A 158 7.37 15.02 -11.50
N THR A 159 8.61 14.95 -10.98
CA THR A 159 9.04 13.92 -10.02
C THR A 159 8.25 14.02 -8.73
N TYR A 160 8.05 15.22 -8.19
CA TYR A 160 7.26 15.43 -6.98
C TYR A 160 5.79 15.03 -7.16
N LEU A 161 5.18 15.36 -8.31
CA LEU A 161 3.81 14.94 -8.63
C LEU A 161 3.69 13.40 -8.71
N GLU A 162 4.63 12.74 -9.37
CA GLU A 162 4.70 11.28 -9.45
C GLU A 162 4.87 10.65 -8.07
N TYR A 163 5.86 11.12 -7.29
CA TYR A 163 6.13 10.67 -5.93
C TYR A 163 4.89 10.80 -5.03
N LYS A 164 4.27 11.98 -5.01
CA LYS A 164 3.09 12.24 -4.18
C LYS A 164 1.90 11.36 -4.58
N SER A 165 1.76 11.04 -5.86
CA SER A 165 0.73 10.11 -6.33
C SER A 165 1.08 8.66 -6.01
N PHE A 166 2.36 8.28 -6.12
CA PHE A 166 2.86 6.94 -5.86
C PHE A 166 2.74 6.56 -4.38
N CYS A 167 3.06 7.46 -3.45
CA CYS A 167 2.97 7.23 -2.00
C CYS A 167 1.55 6.92 -1.48
N LYS A 168 0.51 7.08 -2.33
CA LYS A 168 -0.86 6.71 -1.98
C LYS A 168 -1.21 5.26 -2.32
N ILE A 169 -0.43 4.65 -3.21
CA ILE A 169 -0.63 3.27 -3.67
C ILE A 169 -0.18 2.33 -2.55
N MET A 170 -1.00 1.34 -2.26
CA MET A 170 -0.74 0.35 -1.20
C MET A 170 -0.78 -1.06 -1.77
N PHE A 171 -0.39 -2.02 -0.94
CA PHE A 171 -0.34 -3.44 -1.33
C PHE A 171 -1.68 -3.96 -1.91
N GLN A 172 -2.80 -3.58 -1.29
CA GLN A 172 -4.14 -3.95 -1.77
C GLN A 172 -4.42 -3.47 -3.20
N ASP A 173 -3.85 -2.33 -3.60
CA ASP A 173 -4.03 -1.79 -4.96
C ASP A 173 -3.30 -2.64 -5.99
N TYR A 174 -2.08 -3.11 -5.65
CA TYR A 174 -1.33 -4.03 -6.49
C TYR A 174 -2.00 -5.40 -6.57
N HIS A 175 -2.43 -5.94 -5.42
CA HIS A 175 -3.14 -7.21 -5.37
C HIS A 175 -4.39 -7.18 -6.25
N SER A 176 -5.26 -6.17 -6.09
CA SER A 176 -6.45 -6.00 -6.92
C SER A 176 -6.10 -5.91 -8.41
N PHE A 177 -5.09 -5.10 -8.77
CA PHE A 177 -4.70 -4.94 -10.17
C PHE A 177 -4.20 -6.24 -10.81
N VAL A 178 -3.36 -7.00 -10.11
CA VAL A 178 -2.82 -8.26 -10.65
C VAL A 178 -3.90 -9.33 -10.74
N MET A 179 -4.79 -9.43 -9.75
CA MET A 179 -5.87 -10.42 -9.77
C MET A 179 -6.90 -10.17 -10.89
N HIS A 180 -7.17 -8.90 -11.22
CA HIS A 180 -8.11 -8.54 -12.28
C HIS A 180 -7.46 -8.32 -13.65
N GLY A 181 -6.13 -8.12 -13.71
CA GLY A 181 -5.40 -7.74 -14.93
C GLY A 181 -5.61 -6.28 -15.37
N CYS A 182 -6.41 -5.51 -14.63
CA CYS A 182 -6.67 -4.09 -14.86
C CYS A 182 -7.13 -3.41 -13.56
N THR A 183 -7.34 -2.10 -13.60
CA THR A 183 -7.93 -1.38 -12.46
C THR A 183 -9.44 -1.62 -12.42
N VAL A 184 -9.91 -2.26 -11.34
CA VAL A 184 -11.32 -2.44 -11.02
C VAL A 184 -11.55 -1.89 -9.62
N ASP A 185 -12.44 -0.91 -9.48
CA ASP A 185 -12.75 -0.20 -8.22
C ASP A 185 -11.49 0.27 -7.46
N ASN A 186 -10.46 0.68 -8.20
CA ASN A 186 -9.16 1.06 -7.67
C ASN A 186 -8.82 2.52 -8.04
N PRO A 187 -9.50 3.50 -7.43
CA PRO A 187 -9.39 4.90 -7.83
C PRO A 187 -8.00 5.51 -7.58
N ILE A 188 -7.19 4.91 -6.69
CA ILE A 188 -5.83 5.36 -6.41
C ILE A 188 -4.91 4.99 -7.55
N LEU A 189 -4.90 3.73 -7.96
CA LEU A 189 -4.04 3.27 -9.05
C LEU A 189 -4.52 3.85 -10.40
N GLU A 190 -5.83 3.93 -10.63
CA GLU A 190 -6.40 4.61 -11.81
C GLU A 190 -5.90 6.05 -11.93
N ARG A 191 -5.84 6.77 -10.81
CA ARG A 191 -5.37 8.14 -10.79
C ARG A 191 -3.87 8.26 -11.05
N PHE A 192 -3.08 7.33 -10.53
CA PHE A 192 -1.65 7.27 -10.82
C PHE A 192 -1.40 7.00 -12.32
N ILE A 193 -2.10 6.03 -12.90
CA ILE A 193 -2.05 5.73 -14.34
C ILE A 193 -2.52 6.96 -15.15
N THR A 194 -3.60 7.60 -14.73
CA THR A 194 -4.13 8.81 -15.37
C THR A 194 -3.14 9.97 -15.33
N LEU A 195 -2.41 10.16 -14.22
CA LEU A 195 -1.36 11.18 -14.11
C LEU A 195 -0.27 10.94 -15.15
N PHE A 196 0.22 9.70 -15.23
CA PHE A 196 1.24 9.30 -16.20
C PHE A 196 0.79 9.56 -17.65
N ASN A 197 -0.43 9.14 -17.99
CA ASN A 197 -1.01 9.37 -19.31
C ASN A 197 -1.24 10.86 -19.59
N SER A 198 -1.66 11.63 -18.58
CA SER A 198 -1.87 13.08 -18.70
C SER A 198 -0.57 13.84 -18.96
N VAL A 199 0.54 13.43 -18.35
CA VAL A 199 1.87 14.02 -18.62
C VAL A 199 2.29 13.74 -20.06
N SER A 200 2.16 12.48 -20.52
CA SER A 200 2.46 12.11 -21.91
C SER A 200 1.63 12.90 -22.93
N GLN A 201 0.32 13.01 -22.70
CA GLN A 201 -0.58 13.79 -23.54
C GLN A 201 -0.24 15.29 -23.51
N TRP A 202 0.11 15.83 -22.33
CA TRP A 202 0.52 17.22 -22.19
C TRP A 202 1.79 17.53 -23.00
N ILE A 203 2.80 16.65 -22.94
CA ILE A 203 4.02 16.77 -23.76
C ILE A 203 3.67 16.79 -25.26
N GLN A 204 2.83 15.85 -25.71
CA GLN A 204 2.38 15.79 -27.11
C GLN A 204 1.70 17.08 -27.54
N LEU A 205 0.80 17.62 -26.70
CA LEU A 205 0.11 18.87 -26.96
C LEU A 205 1.07 20.07 -26.98
N MET A 206 2.10 20.09 -26.13
CA MET A 206 3.10 21.16 -26.13
C MET A 206 3.91 21.19 -27.42
N VAL A 207 4.33 20.02 -27.91
CA VAL A 207 4.98 19.90 -29.21
C VAL A 207 4.04 20.34 -30.33
N LEU A 208 2.83 19.76 -30.41
CA LEU A 208 1.88 20.04 -31.49
C LEU A 208 1.32 21.48 -31.47
N SER A 209 1.44 22.20 -30.34
CA SER A 209 1.04 23.60 -30.25
C SER A 209 1.91 24.56 -31.04
N LYS A 210 3.15 24.17 -31.41
CA LYS A 210 4.06 25.05 -32.16
C LYS A 210 3.79 24.98 -33.67
N PRO A 211 3.61 26.12 -34.36
CA PRO A 211 3.19 26.14 -35.75
C PRO A 211 4.27 25.63 -36.73
N THR A 212 5.55 25.87 -36.43
CA THR A 212 6.66 25.53 -37.33
C THR A 212 7.46 24.31 -36.88
N ALA A 213 8.03 23.57 -37.83
CA ALA A 213 8.86 22.40 -37.52
C ALA A 213 10.08 22.72 -36.63
N PRO A 214 10.84 23.82 -36.84
CA PRO A 214 11.96 24.18 -35.96
C PRO A 214 11.52 24.45 -34.51
N GLN A 215 10.39 25.12 -34.30
CA GLN A 215 9.85 25.36 -32.95
C GLN A 215 9.42 24.06 -32.27
N ARG A 216 8.82 23.12 -33.02
CA ARG A 216 8.52 21.78 -32.49
C ARG A 216 9.78 21.04 -32.07
N ALA A 217 10.83 21.07 -32.89
CA ALA A 217 12.11 20.46 -32.57
C ALA A 217 12.74 21.07 -31.30
N ALA A 218 12.63 22.38 -31.09
CA ALA A 218 13.11 23.03 -29.87
C ALA A 218 12.38 22.55 -28.60
N VAL A 219 11.05 22.40 -28.66
CA VAL A 219 10.26 21.84 -27.55
C VAL A 219 10.64 20.39 -27.27
N ILE A 220 10.85 19.57 -28.31
CA ILE A 220 11.32 18.19 -28.15
C ILE A 220 12.69 18.16 -27.48
N ALA A 221 13.65 18.98 -27.95
CA ALA A 221 14.98 19.06 -27.34
C ALA A 221 14.92 19.47 -25.87
N HIS A 222 14.04 20.41 -25.52
CA HIS A 222 13.81 20.81 -24.13
C HIS A 222 13.30 19.64 -23.27
N PHE A 223 12.30 18.88 -23.75
CA PHE A 223 11.83 17.70 -23.01
C PHE A 223 12.86 16.57 -22.91
N LEU A 224 13.76 16.42 -23.88
CA LEU A 224 14.90 15.51 -23.76
C LEU A 224 15.84 15.91 -22.62
N GLN A 225 16.09 17.21 -22.43
CA GLN A 225 16.87 17.69 -21.28
C GLN A 225 16.16 17.40 -19.95
N VAL A 226 14.84 17.61 -19.87
CA VAL A 226 14.03 17.26 -18.69
C VAL A 226 14.15 15.76 -18.37
N ALA A 227 14.06 14.90 -19.39
CA ALA A 227 14.17 13.46 -19.22
C ALA A 227 15.55 13.02 -18.68
N GLN A 228 16.63 13.58 -19.23
CA GLN A 228 18.00 13.34 -18.75
C GLN A 228 18.18 13.74 -17.28
N LYS A 229 17.56 14.84 -16.85
CA LYS A 229 17.59 15.28 -15.44
C LYS A 229 16.82 14.30 -14.54
N LYS A 230 15.63 13.86 -14.96
CA LYS A 230 14.86 12.85 -14.23
C LYS A 230 15.63 11.53 -14.02
N GLU A 231 16.34 11.05 -15.04
CA GLU A 231 17.16 9.84 -14.91
C GLU A 231 18.22 10.00 -13.80
N THR A 232 18.91 11.15 -13.78
CA THR A 232 19.94 11.44 -12.77
C THR A 232 19.36 11.48 -11.34
N HIS A 233 18.18 12.06 -11.15
CA HIS A 233 17.54 12.14 -9.83
C HIS A 233 16.93 10.81 -9.35
N ARG A 234 16.52 9.93 -10.27
CA ARG A 234 15.94 8.62 -9.93
C ARG A 234 16.99 7.64 -9.36
N PHE A 235 18.26 7.76 -9.78
CA PHE A 235 19.38 6.99 -9.23
C PHE A 235 19.94 7.56 -7.91
N GLY A 236 19.69 8.83 -7.59
CA GLY A 236 20.14 9.45 -6.34
C GLY A 236 19.26 9.16 -5.12
N MET A 237 18.15 8.43 -5.29
CA MET A 237 17.20 8.05 -4.22
C MET A 237 17.13 6.53 -3.97
N THR A 238 18.00 5.74 -4.61
CA THR A 238 18.25 4.32 -4.29
C THR A 238 19.57 4.18 -3.56
#